data_AF-A0A9D7FBV2-F1
#
_entry.id   AF-A0A9D7FBV2-F1
#
_cell.length_a   1.000
_cell.length_b   1.000
_cell.length_c   1.000
_cell.angle_alpha   90.00
_cell.angle_beta   90.00
_cell.angle_gamma   90.00
#
_symmetry.space_group_name_H-M   'P 1'
#
loop_
_entity.id
_entity.type
_entity.pdbx_description
1 polymer ?
#
loop_
_entity_poly.entity_id
_entity_poly.type
_entity_poly.pdbx_seq_one_letter_code
_entity_poly.pdbx_strand_id
1 'polypeptide(L)'
;MIEPATRKTENFHILLWLIKDLCWVSGTKMMGMFMIVPTIGLAFYITYLNRSEKSELAHNLAVCCWIIANSIWMIGEFYFDDSTRNYSIFFFLLGLAIMVKYYGKAALKLLSKRKT
;
A
#
# COMPACT_ATOMS: atom_id res chain seq x y z
N MET A 1 -1.23 -8.26 -20.59
CA MET A 1 -2.04 -9.43 -20.13
C MET A 1 -1.42 -9.85 -18.81
N ILE A 2 -2.10 -9.67 -17.67
CA ILE A 2 -1.53 -9.99 -16.35
C ILE A 2 -1.44 -11.51 -16.23
N GLU A 3 -0.26 -12.05 -15.98
CA GLU A 3 -0.08 -13.49 -15.83
C GLU A 3 -0.92 -14.02 -14.65
N PRO A 4 -1.53 -15.22 -14.77
CA PRO A 4 -2.37 -15.78 -13.70
C PRO A 4 -1.66 -15.92 -12.35
N ALA A 5 -0.33 -16.09 -12.37
CA ALA A 5 0.50 -16.21 -11.19
C ALA A 5 0.53 -14.91 -10.37
N THR A 6 0.66 -13.75 -11.03
CA THR A 6 0.68 -12.43 -10.36
C THR A 6 -0.61 -12.17 -9.61
N ARG A 7 -1.77 -12.52 -10.19
CA ARG A 7 -3.07 -12.34 -9.53
C ARG A 7 -3.25 -13.19 -8.28
N LYS A 8 -2.70 -14.42 -8.27
CA LYS A 8 -2.70 -15.25 -7.05
C LYS A 8 -1.86 -14.60 -5.95
N THR A 9 -0.71 -14.05 -6.30
CA THR A 9 0.19 -13.33 -5.37
C THR A 9 -0.49 -12.09 -4.80
N GLU A 10 -1.17 -11.30 -5.63
CA GLU A 10 -1.95 -10.13 -5.21
C GLU A 10 -3.07 -10.50 -4.23
N ASN A 11 -3.85 -11.55 -4.54
CA ASN A 11 -4.90 -12.03 -3.65
C ASN A 11 -4.34 -12.56 -2.31
N PHE A 12 -3.20 -13.25 -2.37
CA PHE A 12 -2.53 -13.73 -1.16
C PHE A 12 -1.98 -12.57 -0.30
N HIS A 13 -1.51 -11.51 -0.93
CA HIS A 13 -1.12 -10.29 -0.23
C HIS A 13 -2.27 -9.63 0.52
N ILE A 14 -3.48 -9.60 -0.07
CA ILE A 14 -4.68 -9.12 0.64
C ILE A 14 -4.95 -9.97 1.89
N LEU A 15 -4.81 -11.30 1.80
CA LEU A 15 -4.97 -12.18 2.95
C LEU A 15 -3.97 -11.87 4.07
N LEU A 16 -2.68 -11.70 3.75
CA LEU A 16 -1.66 -11.33 4.74
C LEU A 16 -1.97 -10.00 5.41
N TRP A 17 -2.40 -9.00 4.63
CA TRP A 17 -2.77 -7.70 5.14
C TRP A 17 -3.97 -7.78 6.09
N LEU A 18 -5.02 -8.52 5.75
CA LEU A 18 -6.18 -8.71 6.63
C LEU A 18 -5.81 -9.41 7.95
N ILE A 19 -4.94 -10.41 7.90
CA ILE A 19 -4.45 -11.08 9.13
C ILE A 19 -3.65 -10.11 9.99
N LYS A 20 -2.74 -9.32 9.39
CA LYS A 20 -1.98 -8.29 10.10
C LYS A 20 -2.91 -7.30 10.80
N ASP A 21 -3.91 -6.78 10.10
CA ASP A 21 -4.82 -5.77 10.65
C ASP A 21 -5.79 -6.37 11.67
N LEU A 22 -6.13 -7.66 11.56
CA LEU A 22 -6.84 -8.38 12.62
C LEU A 22 -5.98 -8.49 13.89
N CYS A 23 -4.68 -8.77 13.75
CA CYS A 23 -3.76 -8.75 14.89
C CYS A 23 -3.65 -7.35 15.53
N TRP A 24 -3.73 -6.31 14.71
CA TRP A 24 -3.76 -4.93 15.18
C TRP A 24 -4.98 -4.64 16.03
N VAL A 25 -6.19 -4.81 15.50
CA VAL A 25 -7.43 -4.48 16.21
C VAL A 25 -7.67 -5.36 17.45
N SER A 26 -7.13 -6.58 17.45
CA SER A 26 -7.17 -7.47 18.63
C SER A 26 -6.13 -7.11 19.71
N GLY A 27 -5.24 -6.14 19.46
CA GLY A 27 -4.18 -5.74 20.39
C GLY A 27 -3.07 -6.78 20.55
N THR A 28 -2.96 -7.76 19.65
CA THR A 28 -1.99 -8.86 19.76
C THR A 28 -0.61 -8.43 19.25
N LYS A 29 0.11 -7.65 20.09
CA LYS A 29 1.36 -6.96 19.72
C LYS A 29 2.39 -7.84 19.00
N MET A 30 2.74 -9.00 19.58
CA MET A 30 3.77 -9.89 19.02
C MET A 30 3.39 -10.41 17.62
N MET A 31 2.15 -10.88 17.46
CA MET A 31 1.66 -11.40 16.17
C MET A 31 1.53 -10.29 15.14
N GLY A 32 1.01 -9.12 15.54
CA GLY A 32 0.93 -7.95 14.67
C GLY A 32 2.30 -7.54 14.12
N MET A 33 3.31 -7.46 15.00
CA MET A 33 4.69 -7.13 14.61
C MET A 33 5.29 -8.16 13.65
N PHE A 34 5.09 -9.46 13.92
CA PHE A 34 5.57 -10.52 13.02
C PHE A 34 4.93 -10.42 11.63
N MET A 35 3.63 -10.10 11.57
CA MET A 35 2.88 -9.98 10.32
C MET A 35 3.22 -8.75 9.48
N ILE A 36 3.91 -7.74 10.02
CA ILE A 36 4.41 -6.60 9.21
C ILE A 36 5.36 -7.10 8.12
N VAL A 37 6.30 -7.99 8.48
CA VAL A 37 7.38 -8.45 7.59
C VAL A 37 6.85 -9.13 6.33
N PRO A 38 6.01 -10.20 6.41
CA PRO A 38 5.50 -10.85 5.22
C PRO A 38 4.56 -9.95 4.41
N THR A 39 3.81 -9.05 5.07
CA THR A 39 2.89 -8.13 4.38
C THR A 39 3.65 -7.09 3.55
N ILE A 40 4.60 -6.37 4.15
CA ILE A 40 5.44 -5.38 3.44
C ILE A 40 6.32 -6.08 2.40
N GLY A 41 6.93 -7.21 2.75
CA GLY A 41 7.79 -7.96 1.83
C GLY A 41 7.07 -8.36 0.56
N LEU A 42 5.82 -8.87 0.68
CA LEU A 42 5.03 -9.26 -0.46
C LEU A 42 4.53 -8.05 -1.28
N ALA A 43 4.19 -6.93 -0.63
CA ALA A 43 3.85 -5.69 -1.33
C ALA A 43 4.99 -5.21 -2.24
N PHE A 44 6.22 -5.19 -1.74
CA PHE A 44 7.41 -4.83 -2.53
C PHE A 44 7.71 -5.85 -3.61
N TYR A 45 7.54 -7.14 -3.34
CA TYR A 45 7.72 -8.18 -4.33
C TYR A 45 6.75 -8.04 -5.51
N ILE A 46 5.45 -7.82 -5.24
CA ILE A 46 4.44 -7.55 -6.28
C ILE A 46 4.78 -6.27 -7.05
N THR A 47 5.22 -5.22 -6.36
CA THR A 47 5.66 -3.97 -7.00
C THR A 47 6.81 -4.21 -7.96
N TYR A 48 7.80 -5.03 -7.57
CA TYR A 48 8.94 -5.39 -8.40
C TYR A 48 8.54 -6.21 -9.63
N LEU A 49 7.63 -7.17 -9.47
CA LEU A 49 7.12 -8.00 -10.57
C LEU A 49 6.38 -7.15 -11.62
N ASN A 50 5.54 -6.22 -11.18
CA ASN A 50 4.69 -5.43 -12.08
C ASN A 50 5.35 -4.11 -12.55
N ARG A 51 6.65 -3.91 -12.30
CA ARG A 51 7.35 -2.63 -12.56
C ARG A 51 7.41 -2.21 -14.03
N SER A 52 7.23 -3.16 -14.95
CA SER A 52 7.22 -2.88 -16.40
C SER A 52 5.99 -2.08 -16.82
N GLU A 53 4.85 -2.31 -16.17
CA GLU A 53 3.60 -1.62 -16.46
C GLU A 53 3.45 -0.38 -15.56
N LYS A 54 3.52 0.81 -16.16
CA LYS A 54 3.49 2.09 -15.43
C LYS A 54 2.22 2.27 -14.58
N SER A 55 1.09 1.73 -15.05
CA SER A 55 -0.17 1.72 -14.30
C SER A 55 0.01 0.94 -13.01
N GLU A 56 0.39 -0.33 -13.13
CA GLU A 56 0.56 -1.23 -11.99
C GLU A 56 1.62 -0.73 -11.02
N LEU A 57 2.76 -0.24 -11.53
CA LEU A 57 3.81 0.33 -10.71
C LEU A 57 3.31 1.49 -9.83
N ALA A 58 2.51 2.41 -10.38
CA ALA A 58 1.98 3.54 -9.62
C ALA A 58 1.03 3.08 -8.51
N HIS A 59 0.12 2.13 -8.81
CA HIS A 59 -0.82 1.59 -7.83
C HIS A 59 -0.10 0.80 -6.74
N ASN A 60 0.82 -0.08 -7.13
CA ASN A 60 1.57 -0.91 -6.19
C ASN A 60 2.46 -0.07 -5.27
N LEU A 61 3.10 0.99 -5.78
CA LEU A 61 3.85 1.94 -4.93
C LEU A 61 2.94 2.66 -3.94
N ALA A 62 1.73 3.06 -4.35
CA ALA A 62 0.75 3.66 -3.45
C ALA A 62 0.32 2.68 -2.35
N VAL A 63 0.09 1.41 -2.68
CA VAL A 63 -0.20 0.33 -1.72
C VAL A 63 0.98 0.10 -0.76
N CYS A 64 2.22 0.11 -1.24
CA CYS A 64 3.40 0.04 -0.38
C CYS A 64 3.45 1.19 0.62
N CYS A 65 3.22 2.43 0.17
CA CYS A 65 3.16 3.60 1.05
C CYS A 65 2.07 3.43 2.12
N TRP A 66 0.89 2.93 1.73
CA TRP A 66 -0.23 2.70 2.63
C TRP A 66 0.08 1.63 3.69
N ILE A 67 0.65 0.49 3.32
CA ILE A 67 0.97 -0.58 4.26
C ILE A 67 2.08 -0.14 5.23
N ILE A 68 3.07 0.63 4.75
CA ILE A 68 4.09 1.25 5.60
C ILE A 68 3.42 2.22 6.59
N ALA A 69 2.52 3.09 6.12
CA ALA A 69 1.80 4.02 6.98
C ALA A 69 1.03 3.31 8.11
N ASN A 70 0.28 2.25 7.76
CA ASN A 70 -0.44 1.42 8.75
C ASN A 70 0.51 0.74 9.73
N SER A 71 1.66 0.27 9.25
CA SER A 71 2.64 -0.41 10.11
C SER A 71 3.26 0.57 11.11
N ILE A 72 3.58 1.80 10.68
CA ILE A 72 4.09 2.86 11.56
C ILE A 72 3.03 3.27 12.59
N TRP A 73 1.76 3.36 12.20
CA TRP A 73 0.66 3.74 13.09
C TRP A 73 0.43 2.65 14.14
N MET A 74 0.35 1.40 13.71
CA MET A 74 0.23 0.24 14.59
C MET A 74 1.38 0.16 15.60
N ILE A 75 2.63 0.38 15.17
CA ILE A 75 3.79 0.42 16.08
C ILE A 75 3.63 1.54 17.12
N GLY A 76 3.13 2.70 16.69
CA GLY A 76 2.83 3.84 17.57
C GLY A 76 1.85 3.49 18.67
N GLU A 77 0.72 2.91 18.30
CA GLU A 77 -0.33 2.51 19.26
C GLU A 77 0.15 1.40 20.19
N PHE A 78 0.96 0.47 19.70
CA PHE A 78 1.44 -0.64 20.52
C PHE A 78 2.50 -0.24 21.55
N TYR A 79 3.38 0.70 21.22
CA TYR A 79 4.61 0.91 21.99
C TYR A 79 4.95 2.37 22.31
N PHE A 80 4.28 3.35 21.70
CA PHE A 80 4.68 4.76 21.78
C PHE A 80 3.52 5.72 22.06
N ASP A 81 2.45 5.26 22.72
CA ASP A 81 1.24 6.05 23.00
C ASP A 81 0.78 6.86 21.77
N ASP A 82 0.80 6.22 20.59
CA ASP A 82 0.31 6.78 19.32
C ASP A 82 1.08 8.04 18.82
N SER A 83 2.27 8.31 19.36
CA SER A 83 3.10 9.45 18.95
C SER A 83 3.66 9.38 17.52
N THR A 84 3.64 8.21 16.88
CA THR A 84 4.16 8.02 15.51
C THR A 84 3.16 8.38 14.41
N ARG A 85 1.92 8.74 14.76
CA ARG A 85 0.83 9.00 13.79
C ARG A 85 1.18 10.03 12.73
N ASN A 86 1.96 11.06 13.08
CA ASN A 86 2.40 12.08 12.12
C ASN A 86 3.26 11.49 10.98
N TYR A 87 4.12 10.52 11.30
CA TYR A 87 4.91 9.81 10.29
C TYR A 87 4.02 8.95 9.39
N SER A 88 3.00 8.29 9.95
CA SER A 88 2.01 7.55 9.16
C SER A 88 1.27 8.45 8.18
N ILE A 89 0.81 9.62 8.62
CA ILE A 89 0.12 10.61 7.77
C ILE A 89 1.00 10.98 6.58
N PHE A 90 2.30 11.21 6.80
CA PHE A 90 3.23 11.50 5.70
C PHE A 90 3.22 10.41 4.62
N PHE A 91 3.27 9.13 5.00
CA PHE A 91 3.22 8.02 4.03
C PHE A 91 1.86 7.87 3.36
N PHE A 92 0.75 8.10 4.07
CA PHE A 92 -0.59 8.16 3.46
C PHE A 92 -0.67 9.25 2.38
N LEU A 93 -0.17 10.45 2.68
CA LEU A 93 -0.14 11.57 1.74
C LEU A 93 0.75 11.27 0.54
N LEU A 94 1.89 10.60 0.75
CA LEU A 94 2.77 10.18 -0.34
C LEU A 94 2.07 9.19 -1.29
N GLY A 95 1.41 8.16 -0.74
CA GLY A 95 0.63 7.21 -1.53
C GLY A 95 -0.51 7.90 -2.29
N LEU A 96 -1.25 8.79 -1.64
CA LEU A 96 -2.31 9.57 -2.27
C LEU A 96 -1.77 10.48 -3.39
N ALA A 97 -0.63 11.14 -3.17
CA ALA A 97 -0.01 12.00 -4.17
C ALA A 97 0.40 11.22 -5.44
N ILE A 98 0.87 9.98 -5.30
CA ILE A 98 1.15 9.09 -6.44
C ILE A 98 -0.13 8.84 -7.25
N MET A 99 -1.24 8.50 -6.57
CA MET A 99 -2.53 8.23 -7.23
C MET A 99 -3.12 9.47 -7.90
N VAL A 100 -3.08 10.62 -7.22
CA VAL A 100 -3.53 11.91 -7.77
C VAL A 100 -2.72 12.27 -9.02
N LYS A 101 -1.39 12.11 -8.98
CA LYS A 101 -0.53 12.38 -10.15
C LYS A 101 -0.84 11.44 -11.30
N TYR A 102 -1.10 10.16 -11.04
CA TYR A 102 -1.40 9.17 -12.06
C TYR A 102 -2.72 9.47 -12.77
N TYR A 103 -3.82 9.61 -12.01
CA TYR A 103 -5.14 9.86 -12.57
C TYR A 103 -5.34 11.30 -13.05
N GLY A 104 -4.70 12.29 -12.42
CA GLY A 104 -4.74 13.69 -12.85
C GLY A 104 -4.22 13.85 -14.28
N LYS A 105 -3.12 13.17 -14.63
CA LYS A 105 -2.62 13.12 -16.02
C LYS A 105 -3.63 12.52 -17.00
N ALA A 106 -4.30 11.44 -16.60
CA ALA A 106 -5.32 10.80 -17.43
C ALA A 106 -6.54 11.72 -17.65
N ALA A 107 -7.02 12.38 -16.59
CA ALA A 107 -8.13 13.31 -16.63
C ALA A 107 -7.83 14.53 -17.53
N LEU A 108 -6.66 15.14 -17.37
CA LEU A 108 -6.22 16.27 -18.21
C LEU A 108 -6.17 15.88 -19.71
N LYS A 109 -5.71 14.66 -20.01
CA LYS A 109 -5.68 14.14 -21.39
C LYS A 109 -7.10 13.98 -21.96
N LEU A 110 -8.05 13.50 -21.16
CA LEU A 110 -9.46 13.36 -21.56
C LEU A 110 -10.13 14.72 -21.79
N LEU A 111 -9.88 15.69 -20.90
CA LEU A 111 -10.41 17.04 -21.03
C LEU A 111 -9.87 17.77 -22.27
N SER A 112 -8.58 17.59 -22.58
CA SER A 112 -7.97 18.14 -23.80
C SER A 112 -8.58 17.55 -25.08
N LYS A 113 -8.83 16.24 -25.10
CA LYS A 113 -9.39 15.53 -26.27
C LYS A 113 -10.87 15.85 -26.56
N ARG A 114 -11.61 16.39 -25.58
CA ARG A 114 -12.99 16.86 -25.76
C ARG A 114 -13.10 18.27 -26.35
N LYS A 115 -12.00 19.03 -26.38
CA LYS A 115 -11.95 20.40 -26.91
C LYS A 115 -11.58 20.48 -28.40
N THR A 116 -11.27 19.35 -29.03
CA THR A 116 -10.97 19.21 -30.47
C THR A 116 -12.08 18.46 -31.16
#